data_AF-M0DWK2-F1
#
_entry.id   AF-M0DWK2-F1
#
_cell.length_a   1.000
_cell.length_b   1.000
_cell.length_c   1.000
_cell.angle_alpha   90.00
_cell.angle_beta   90.00
_cell.angle_gamma   90.00
#
_symmetry.space_group_name_H-M   'P 1'
#
loop_
_entity.id
_entity.type
_entity.pdbx_description
1 polymer ?
#
loop_
_entity_poly.entity_id
_entity_poly.type
_entity_poly.pdbx_seq_one_letter_code
_entity_poly.pdbx_strand_id
1 'polypeptide(L)'
;MDWVTALPAALFALAWLSVPYYALREDWSAVRTAGMAVFLAAATAGTYLDEFLAPGSPLLPWIEPVAAAVMVGAIYVAFVREPSGQNESDDTR
;
A
#
# COMPACT_ATOMS: atom_id res chain seq x y z
N MET A 1 17.71 17.71 5.50
CA MET A 1 16.51 17.22 4.80
C MET A 1 15.63 18.43 4.61
N ASP A 2 15.39 18.83 3.36
CA ASP A 2 14.60 20.03 3.09
C ASP A 2 13.14 19.79 3.47
N TRP A 3 12.42 20.85 3.81
CA TRP A 3 11.00 20.76 4.20
C TRP A 3 10.14 20.08 3.11
N VAL A 4 10.59 20.16 1.85
CA VAL A 4 9.99 19.51 0.67
C VAL A 4 10.02 17.98 0.77
N THR A 5 11.04 17.38 1.39
CA THR A 5 11.12 15.92 1.60
C THR A 5 10.52 15.50 2.93
N ALA A 6 10.62 16.36 3.94
CA ALA A 6 10.10 16.10 5.28
C ALA A 6 8.57 16.05 5.31
N LEU A 7 7.89 16.92 4.55
CA LEU A 7 6.43 16.97 4.51
C LEU A 7 5.81 15.68 3.93
N PRO A 8 6.23 15.18 2.74
CA PRO A 8 5.77 13.89 2.24
C PRO A 8 6.08 12.75 3.21
N ALA A 9 7.24 12.75 3.86
CA ALA A 9 7.62 11.68 4.80
C ALA A 9 6.67 11.65 6.01
N ALA A 10 6.32 12.81 6.55
CA ALA A 10 5.34 12.94 7.63
C ALA A 10 3.94 12.48 7.19
N LEU A 11 3.52 12.82 5.97
CA LEU A 11 2.24 12.36 5.42
C LEU A 11 2.20 10.84 5.23
N PHE A 12 3.28 10.24 4.74
CA PHE A 12 3.41 8.79 4.65
C PHE A 12 3.36 8.12 6.02
N ALA A 13 4.05 8.68 7.03
CA ALA A 13 3.99 8.17 8.39
C ALA A 13 2.55 8.19 8.95
N LEU A 14 1.81 9.28 8.74
CA LEU A 14 0.40 9.38 9.14
C LEU A 14 -0.49 8.40 8.37
N ALA A 15 -0.26 8.22 7.07
CA ALA A 15 -0.99 7.26 6.26
C ALA A 15 -0.72 5.81 6.73
N TRP A 16 0.51 5.50 7.17
CA TRP A 16 0.84 4.17 7.70
C TRP A 16 0.12 3.90 9.02
N LEU A 17 -0.08 4.92 9.85
CA LEU A 17 -0.84 4.80 11.09
C LEU A 17 -2.34 4.69 10.84
N SER A 18 -2.86 5.24 9.74
CA SER A 18 -4.29 5.17 9.43
C SER A 18 -4.74 3.76 9.05
N VAL A 19 -3.90 2.97 8.37
CA VAL A 19 -4.23 1.59 7.97
C VAL A 19 -4.63 0.70 9.16
N PRO A 20 -3.79 0.51 10.21
CA PRO A 20 -4.20 -0.28 11.37
C PRO A 20 -5.30 0.41 12.18
N TYR A 21 -5.31 1.75 12.26
CA TYR A 21 -6.36 2.48 12.96
C TYR A 21 -7.75 2.19 12.39
N TYR A 22 -7.90 2.31 11.07
CA TYR A 22 -9.16 2.04 10.39
C TYR A 22 -9.49 0.55 10.35
N ALA A 23 -8.49 -0.32 10.20
CA ALA A 23 -8.70 -1.76 10.29
C ALA A 23 -9.32 -2.19 11.62
N LEU A 24 -8.94 -1.54 12.72
CA LEU A 24 -9.46 -1.82 14.06
C LEU A 24 -10.79 -1.12 14.39
N ARG A 25 -11.07 0.04 13.77
CA ARG A 25 -12.24 0.88 14.10
C ARG A 25 -13.43 0.72 13.17
N GLU A 26 -13.18 0.36 11.92
CA GLU A 26 -14.21 0.27 10.87
C GLU A 26 -14.37 -1.16 10.34
N ASP A 27 -13.88 -2.17 11.08
CA ASP A 27 -13.95 -3.59 10.72
C ASP A 27 -13.57 -3.85 9.25
N TRP A 28 -12.45 -3.28 8.79
CA TRP A 28 -11.99 -3.56 7.45
C TRP A 28 -11.67 -5.05 7.32
N SER A 29 -12.12 -5.64 6.20
CA SER A 29 -11.75 -7.02 5.87
C SER A 29 -10.23 -7.16 5.77
N ALA A 30 -9.71 -8.35 6.07
CA ALA A 30 -8.28 -8.64 5.95
C ALA A 30 -7.74 -8.33 4.54
N VAL A 31 -8.56 -8.57 3.50
CA VAL A 31 -8.24 -8.26 2.11
C VAL A 31 -8.12 -6.75 1.88
N ARG A 32 -9.05 -5.96 2.41
CA ARG A 32 -9.01 -4.49 2.30
C ARG A 32 -7.80 -3.90 3.03
N THR A 33 -7.52 -4.38 4.24
CA THR A 33 -6.35 -3.96 5.03
C THR A 33 -5.03 -4.31 4.32
N ALA A 34 -4.90 -5.54 3.81
CA ALA A 34 -3.74 -5.96 3.05
C ALA A 34 -3.58 -5.14 1.75
N GLY A 35 -4.67 -4.90 1.02
CA GLY A 35 -4.66 -4.06 -0.17
C GLY A 35 -4.19 -2.63 0.12
N MET A 36 -4.71 -2.00 1.17
CA MET A 36 -4.28 -0.65 1.56
C MET A 36 -2.82 -0.61 2.05
N ALA A 37 -2.34 -1.64 2.75
CA ALA A 37 -0.94 -1.75 3.13
C ALA A 37 0.00 -1.88 1.91
N VAL A 38 -0.38 -2.72 0.93
CA VAL A 38 0.39 -2.90 -0.32
C VAL A 38 0.38 -1.61 -1.15
N PHE A 39 -0.77 -0.93 -1.25
CA PHE A 39 -0.87 0.36 -1.90
C PHE A 39 0.11 1.37 -1.30
N LEU A 40 0.11 1.47 0.04
CA LEU A 40 0.94 2.45 0.73
C LEU A 40 2.43 2.11 0.67
N ALA A 41 2.79 0.82 0.70
CA ALA A 41 4.15 0.36 0.47
C ALA A 41 4.64 0.71 -0.94
N ALA A 42 3.82 0.48 -1.96
CA ALA A 42 4.15 0.83 -3.34
C ALA A 42 4.30 2.35 -3.54
N ALA A 43 3.41 3.15 -2.94
CA ALA A 43 3.50 4.60 -2.98
C ALA A 43 4.77 5.11 -2.28
N THR A 44 5.11 4.54 -1.12
CA THR A 44 6.34 4.90 -0.38
C THR A 44 7.58 4.52 -1.20
N ALA A 45 7.64 3.29 -1.73
CA ALA A 45 8.74 2.84 -2.56
C ALA A 45 8.87 3.70 -3.84
N GLY A 46 7.77 3.97 -4.53
CA GLY A 46 7.79 4.81 -5.73
C GLY A 46 8.31 6.22 -5.48
N THR A 47 8.15 6.74 -4.26
CA THR A 47 8.56 8.11 -3.89
C THR A 47 10.02 8.20 -3.42
N TYR A 48 10.56 7.14 -2.80
CA TYR A 48 11.86 7.21 -2.11
C TYR A 48 12.90 6.21 -2.62
N LEU A 49 12.53 5.22 -3.44
CA LEU A 49 13.45 4.14 -3.84
C LEU A 49 14.55 4.63 -4.78
N ASP A 50 14.30 5.72 -5.52
CA ASP A 50 15.28 6.37 -6.38
C ASP A 50 16.48 6.94 -5.59
N GLU A 51 16.25 7.48 -4.38
CA GLU A 51 17.31 7.97 -3.47
C GLU A 51 18.27 6.86 -3.02
N PHE A 52 17.83 5.60 -3.03
CA PHE A 52 18.63 4.44 -2.63
C PHE A 52 19.35 3.75 -3.80
N LEU A 53 19.05 4.13 -5.05
CA LEU A 53 19.68 3.54 -6.22
C LEU A 53 20.91 4.32 -6.67
N ALA A 54 21.90 3.58 -7.20
CA ALA A 54 23.06 4.20 -7.80
C ALA A 54 22.68 5.03 -9.04
N PRO A 55 23.32 6.19 -9.26
CA PRO A 55 23.16 6.96 -10.49
C PRO A 55 23.45 6.10 -11.72
N GLY A 56 22.52 6.06 -12.68
CA GLY A 56 22.62 5.23 -13.89
C GLY A 56 22.10 3.80 -13.73
N SER A 57 21.48 3.47 -12.58
CA SER A 57 20.79 2.19 -12.41
C SER A 57 19.74 1.99 -13.51
N PRO A 58 19.71 0.82 -14.18
CA PRO A 58 18.70 0.51 -15.19
C PRO A 58 17.29 0.39 -14.60
N LEU A 59 17.17 0.34 -13.27
CA LEU A 59 15.89 0.26 -12.56
C LEU A 59 15.20 1.62 -12.40
N LEU A 60 15.95 2.73 -12.45
CA LEU A 60 15.41 4.09 -12.25
C LEU A 60 14.17 4.39 -13.11
N PRO A 61 14.16 4.11 -14.44
CA PRO A 61 12.99 4.37 -15.28
C PRO A 61 11.79 3.46 -14.98
N TRP A 62 12.01 2.36 -14.25
CA TRP A 62 10.98 1.37 -13.96
C TRP A 62 10.33 1.54 -12.59
N ILE A 63 10.94 2.29 -11.66
CA ILE A 63 10.39 2.47 -10.31
C ILE A 63 8.98 3.04 -10.37
N GLU A 64 8.80 4.17 -11.04
CA GLU A 64 7.52 4.87 -11.14
C GLU A 64 6.42 4.02 -11.80
N PRO A 65 6.60 3.43 -13.01
CA PRO A 65 5.55 2.64 -13.65
C PRO A 65 5.22 1.35 -12.89
N VAL A 66 6.20 0.70 -12.27
CA VAL A 66 5.96 -0.50 -11.45
C VAL A 66 5.21 -0.13 -10.18
N ALA A 67 5.62 0.94 -9.48
CA ALA A 67 4.91 1.42 -8.31
C ALA A 67 3.45 1.78 -8.66
N ALA A 68 3.23 2.45 -9.79
CA ALA A 68 1.89 2.77 -10.29
C ALA A 68 1.05 1.51 -10.55
N ALA A 69 1.60 0.51 -11.24
CA ALA A 69 0.91 -0.74 -11.50
C ALA A 69 0.52 -1.47 -10.20
N VAL A 70 1.42 -1.52 -9.22
CA VAL A 70 1.15 -2.14 -7.92
C VAL A 70 0.09 -1.36 -7.15
N MET A 71 0.14 -0.03 -7.16
CA MET A 71 -0.89 0.82 -6.53
C MET A 71 -2.28 0.55 -7.11
N VAL A 72 -2.42 0.50 -8.44
CA VAL A 72 -3.70 0.21 -9.10
C VAL A 72 -4.19 -1.20 -8.75
N GLY A 73 -3.32 -2.21 -8.79
CA GLY A 73 -3.67 -3.57 -8.41
C GLY A 73 -4.12 -3.69 -6.95
N ALA A 74 -3.45 -2.97 -6.06
CA ALA A 74 -3.78 -2.94 -4.63
C ALA A 74 -5.15 -2.30 -4.36
N ILE A 75 -5.50 -1.21 -5.06
CA ILE A 75 -6.83 -0.60 -5.00
C ILE A 75 -7.89 -1.58 -5.50
N TYR A 76 -7.63 -2.23 -6.65
CA TYR A 76 -8.55 -3.22 -7.19
C TYR A 76 -8.82 -4.35 -6.19
N VAL A 77 -7.79 -4.90 -5.57
CA VAL A 77 -7.93 -5.94 -4.54
C VAL A 77 -8.66 -5.41 -3.30
N ALA A 78 -8.36 -4.18 -2.86
CA ALA A 78 -8.95 -3.62 -1.65
C ALA A 78 -10.45 -3.31 -1.76
N PHE A 79 -10.92 -2.94 -2.97
CA PHE A 79 -12.28 -2.41 -3.15
C PHE A 79 -13.16 -3.21 -4.11
N VAL A 80 -12.58 -3.91 -5.08
CA VAL A 80 -13.36 -4.60 -6.13
C VAL A 80 -13.44 -6.10 -5.88
N ARG A 81 -12.43 -6.68 -5.24
CA ARG A 81 -12.44 -8.10 -4.92
C ARG A 81 -13.23 -8.34 -3.63
N GLU A 82 -14.49 -8.74 -3.79
CA GLU A 82 -15.23 -9.34 -2.67
C GLU A 82 -14.51 -10.63 -2.22
N PRO A 83 -14.34 -10.85 -0.90
CA PRO A 83 -13.78 -12.08 -0.39
C PRO A 83 -14.81 -13.20 -0.56
N SER A 84 -14.90 -13.77 -1.76
CA SER A 84 -15.62 -15.00 -2.01
C SER A 84 -14.88 -16.15 -1.29
N GLY A 85 -15.40 -16.59 -0.15
CA GLY A 85 -15.05 -17.92 0.39
C GLY A 85 -14.53 -18.00 1.83
N GLN A 86 -15.04 -17.21 2.78
CA GLN A 86 -14.74 -17.42 4.20
C GLN A 86 -16.01 -17.58 5.07
N ASN A 87 -17.04 -18.26 4.54
CA ASN A 87 -18.29 -18.56 5.25
C ASN A 87 -18.81 -19.99 5.01
N GLU A 88 -17.92 -20.98 4.73
CA GLU A 88 -18.35 -22.37 4.51
C GLU A 88 -17.43 -23.36 5.23
N SER A 89 -17.25 -23.20 6.54
CA SER A 89 -16.70 -24.29 7.38
C SER A 89 -17.13 -24.28 8.85
N ASP A 90 -18.05 -23.40 9.26
CA ASP A 90 -18.46 -23.27 10.67
C ASP A 90 -19.88 -23.79 10.97
N ASP A 91 -20.51 -24.51 10.02
CA ASP A 91 -21.86 -25.09 10.19
C ASP A 91 -21.83 -26.62 10.25
N THR A 92 -20.94 -27.18 11.10
CA THR A 92 -21.00 -28.59 11.51
C THR A 92 -20.75 -28.73 13.00
N ARG A 93 -21.67 -28.24 13.85
CA ARG A 93 -21.84 -28.71 15.23
C ARG A 93 -23.29 -28.72 15.66
#